data_AF-A0A1D3TZN8-F1
#
_entry.id   AF-A0A1D3TZN8-F1
#
_cell.length_a   1.000
_cell.length_b   1.000
_cell.length_c   1.000
_cell.angle_alpha   90.00
_cell.angle_beta   90.00
_cell.angle_gamma   90.00
#
_symmetry.space_group_name_H-M   'P 1'
#
loop_
_entity.id
_entity.type
_entity.pdbx_description
1 polymer ?
#
loop_
_entity_poly.entity_id
_entity_poly.type
_entity_poly.pdbx_seq_one_letter_code
_entity_poly.pdbx_strand_id
1 'polypeptide(L)'
;MTDITPPDLETRIAILSKKAATERLPVPPDVLEYIATHIERNIRELEGALIRVAAFASLNKSQVDRTLAEIVLRDLIPDAGNPDITAVEIMNATAAYFGVSMDDLCGTSRSRVLVTARQIAMYLCRELT
;
A
#
# COMPACT_ATOMS: atom_id res chain seq x y z
N MET A 1 -12.89 -10.83 -26.00
CA MET A 1 -11.75 -10.60 -25.08
C MET A 1 -11.16 -9.26 -25.46
N THR A 2 -11.37 -8.23 -24.64
CA THR A 2 -10.78 -6.91 -24.84
C THR A 2 -9.55 -6.81 -23.96
N ASP A 3 -8.36 -6.84 -24.54
CA ASP A 3 -7.13 -6.43 -23.85
C ASP A 3 -7.21 -4.93 -23.59
N ILE A 4 -7.76 -4.57 -22.42
CA ILE A 4 -7.73 -3.20 -21.92
C ILE A 4 -6.36 -3.02 -21.29
N THR A 5 -5.42 -2.50 -22.07
CA THR A 5 -4.12 -2.07 -21.53
C THR A 5 -4.36 -0.90 -20.57
N PRO A 6 -3.74 -0.90 -19.38
CA PRO A 6 -3.90 0.21 -18.45
C PRO A 6 -3.40 1.52 -19.09
N PRO A 7 -4.16 2.63 -18.95
CA PRO A 7 -3.75 3.92 -19.48
C PRO A 7 -2.43 4.39 -18.85
N ASP A 8 -1.62 5.10 -19.61
CA ASP A 8 -0.43 5.76 -19.10
C ASP A 8 -0.77 6.86 -18.07
N LEU A 9 0.25 7.36 -17.37
CA LEU A 9 0.07 8.34 -16.30
C LEU A 9 -0.65 9.61 -16.80
N GLU A 10 -0.25 10.13 -17.95
CA GLU A 10 -0.83 11.33 -18.56
C GLU A 10 -2.33 11.12 -18.84
N THR A 11 -2.70 9.97 -19.40
CA THR A 11 -4.10 9.62 -19.65
C THR A 11 -4.88 9.48 -18.34
N ARG A 12 -4.30 8.90 -17.28
CA ARG A 12 -4.96 8.82 -15.97
C ARG A 12 -5.22 10.20 -15.35
N ILE A 13 -4.23 11.11 -15.43
CA ILE A 13 -4.39 12.50 -14.97
C ILE A 13 -5.48 13.22 -15.78
N ALA A 14 -5.53 13.01 -17.10
CA ALA A 14 -6.55 13.59 -17.97
C ALA A 14 -7.96 13.07 -17.64
N ILE A 15 -8.11 11.76 -17.38
CA ILE A 15 -9.36 11.14 -16.94
C ILE A 15 -9.82 11.80 -15.63
N LEU A 16 -8.95 11.87 -14.63
CA LEU A 16 -9.24 12.48 -13.33
C LEU A 16 -9.60 13.96 -13.45
N SER A 17 -8.84 14.73 -14.22
CA SER A 17 -9.09 16.17 -14.44
C SER A 17 -10.45 16.40 -15.09
N LYS A 18 -10.80 15.60 -16.11
CA LYS A 18 -12.09 15.68 -16.79
C LYS A 18 -13.23 15.34 -15.82
N LYS A 19 -13.06 14.33 -14.97
CA LYS A 19 -14.07 13.95 -13.97
C LYS A 19 -14.25 15.02 -12.91
N ALA A 20 -13.16 15.52 -12.34
CA ALA A 20 -13.18 16.61 -11.36
C ALA A 20 -13.87 17.86 -11.91
N ALA A 21 -13.59 18.24 -13.16
CA ALA A 21 -14.27 19.36 -13.82
C ALA A 21 -15.77 19.10 -14.04
N THR A 22 -16.14 17.89 -14.50
CA THR A 22 -17.54 17.51 -14.76
C THR A 22 -18.37 17.53 -13.47
N GLU A 23 -17.80 17.02 -12.37
CA GLU A 23 -18.46 16.94 -11.07
C GLU A 23 -18.24 18.20 -10.19
N ARG A 24 -17.50 19.19 -10.70
CA ARG A 24 -17.15 20.45 -10.00
C ARG A 24 -16.46 20.22 -8.65
N LEU A 25 -15.56 19.24 -8.61
CA LEU A 25 -14.78 18.91 -7.42
C LEU A 25 -13.56 19.85 -7.36
N PRO A 26 -13.37 20.61 -6.27
CA PRO A 26 -12.24 21.53 -6.11
C PRO A 26 -10.97 20.76 -5.70
N VAL A 27 -10.45 19.92 -6.61
CA VAL A 27 -9.28 19.07 -6.37
C VAL A 27 -8.06 19.64 -7.09
N PRO A 28 -6.98 19.98 -6.36
CA PRO A 28 -5.75 20.49 -6.94
C PRO A 28 -5.02 19.50 -7.88
N PRO A 29 -4.25 19.99 -8.88
CA PRO A 29 -3.53 19.13 -9.83
C PRO A 29 -2.54 18.14 -9.21
N ASP A 30 -1.84 18.53 -8.15
CA ASP A 30 -0.88 17.68 -7.41
C ASP A 30 -1.57 16.49 -6.71
N VAL A 31 -2.84 16.66 -6.34
CA VAL A 31 -3.68 15.57 -5.80
C VAL A 31 -4.15 14.65 -6.93
N LEU A 32 -4.49 15.18 -8.10
CA LEU A 32 -4.83 14.35 -9.26
C LEU A 32 -3.62 13.51 -9.71
N GLU A 33 -2.44 14.11 -9.74
CA GLU A 33 -1.18 13.42 -10.00
C GLU A 33 -0.88 12.36 -8.93
N TYR A 34 -1.13 12.65 -7.66
CA TYR A 34 -0.99 11.67 -6.58
C TYR A 34 -1.82 10.41 -6.85
N ILE A 35 -3.11 10.60 -7.12
CA ILE A 35 -4.05 9.51 -7.31
C ILE A 35 -3.66 8.72 -8.55
N ALA A 36 -3.30 9.41 -9.64
CA ALA A 36 -2.90 8.79 -10.90
C ALA A 36 -1.57 8.01 -10.78
N THR A 37 -0.63 8.45 -9.97
CA THR A 37 0.66 7.74 -9.77
C THR A 37 0.49 6.45 -8.97
N HIS A 38 -0.50 6.36 -8.08
CA HIS A 38 -0.66 5.20 -7.20
C HIS A 38 -1.77 4.24 -7.62
N ILE A 39 -2.69 4.65 -8.49
CA ILE A 39 -3.79 3.80 -8.99
C ILE A 39 -3.68 3.64 -10.50
N GLU A 40 -3.08 2.53 -10.93
CA GLU A 40 -2.66 2.37 -12.33
C GLU A 40 -3.58 1.49 -13.17
N ARG A 41 -4.15 0.43 -12.57
CA ARG A 41 -4.69 -0.71 -13.33
C ARG A 41 -6.19 -0.64 -13.62
N ASN A 42 -6.96 0.10 -12.81
CA ASN A 42 -8.41 0.07 -12.86
C ASN A 42 -9.00 1.49 -12.83
N ILE A 43 -9.61 1.91 -13.95
CA ILE A 43 -10.22 3.23 -14.09
C ILE A 43 -11.32 3.46 -13.04
N ARG A 44 -12.06 2.42 -12.63
CA ARG A 44 -13.09 2.57 -11.59
C ARG A 44 -12.48 2.85 -10.22
N GLU A 45 -11.37 2.21 -9.89
CA GLU A 45 -10.64 2.49 -8.64
C GLU A 45 -10.05 3.91 -8.67
N LEU A 46 -9.50 4.32 -9.82
CA LEU A 46 -8.95 5.65 -10.06
C LEU A 46 -10.01 6.74 -9.81
N GLU A 47 -11.17 6.61 -10.46
CA GLU A 47 -12.28 7.54 -10.26
C GLU A 47 -12.86 7.45 -8.84
N GLY A 48 -12.97 6.24 -8.28
CA GLY A 48 -13.47 6.03 -6.92
C GLY A 48 -12.60 6.70 -5.86
N ALA A 49 -11.28 6.71 -6.03
CA ALA A 49 -10.35 7.41 -5.15
C ALA A 49 -10.55 8.94 -5.19
N LEU A 50 -10.73 9.50 -6.38
CA LEU A 50 -11.06 10.93 -6.54
C LEU A 50 -12.34 11.30 -5.79
N ILE A 51 -13.41 10.51 -5.96
CA ILE A 51 -14.68 10.74 -5.26
C ILE A 51 -14.49 10.63 -3.75
N ARG A 52 -13.73 9.65 -3.28
CA ARG A 52 -13.48 9.45 -1.85
C ARG A 52 -12.76 10.65 -1.21
N VAL A 53 -11.71 11.16 -1.85
CA VAL A 53 -10.95 12.33 -1.38
C VAL A 53 -11.85 13.56 -1.34
N ALA A 54 -12.58 13.84 -2.42
CA ALA A 54 -13.46 15.01 -2.48
C ALA A 54 -14.62 14.92 -1.47
N ALA A 55 -15.21 13.74 -1.30
CA ALA A 55 -16.28 13.51 -0.32
C ALA A 55 -15.78 13.70 1.11
N PHE A 56 -14.60 13.17 1.46
CA PHE A 56 -14.03 13.34 2.78
C PHE A 56 -13.74 14.82 3.09
N ALA A 57 -13.17 15.56 2.15
CA ALA A 57 -12.92 16.99 2.31
C ALA A 57 -14.22 17.78 2.51
N SER A 58 -15.25 17.49 1.71
CA SER A 58 -16.58 18.09 1.80
C SER A 58 -17.25 17.83 3.16
N LEU A 59 -17.24 16.58 3.62
CA LEU A 59 -17.81 16.19 4.92
C LEU A 59 -17.10 16.88 6.09
N ASN A 60 -15.79 17.04 6.00
CA ASN A 60 -14.97 17.71 7.03
C ASN A 60 -14.88 19.23 6.84
N LYS A 61 -15.55 19.80 5.82
CA LYS A 61 -15.48 21.24 5.47
C LYS A 61 -14.02 21.74 5.34
N SER A 62 -13.18 20.90 4.79
CA SER A 62 -11.75 21.14 4.59
C SER A 62 -11.45 21.28 3.11
N GLN A 63 -10.33 21.94 2.79
CA GLN A 63 -9.84 21.97 1.41
C GLN A 63 -9.19 20.64 1.07
N VAL A 64 -9.26 20.26 -0.20
CA VAL A 64 -8.52 19.10 -0.69
C VAL A 64 -7.06 19.51 -0.84
N ASP A 65 -6.17 18.80 -0.17
CA ASP A 65 -4.73 18.91 -0.32
C ASP A 65 -4.09 17.52 -0.37
N ARG A 66 -2.78 17.49 -0.61
CA ARG A 66 -2.01 16.26 -0.73
C ARG A 66 -2.04 15.42 0.55
N THR A 67 -1.94 16.06 1.72
CA THR A 67 -1.92 15.37 3.01
C THR A 67 -3.26 14.69 3.31
N LEU A 68 -4.38 15.35 3.01
CA LEU A 68 -5.70 14.75 3.14
C LEU A 68 -5.85 13.55 2.20
N ALA A 69 -5.38 13.66 0.96
CA ALA A 69 -5.43 12.55 0.01
C ALA A 69 -4.61 11.33 0.51
N GLU A 70 -3.41 11.54 1.05
CA GLU A 70 -2.58 10.49 1.66
C GLU A 70 -3.28 9.80 2.84
N ILE A 71 -3.95 10.57 3.70
CA ILE A 71 -4.71 10.01 4.82
C ILE A 71 -5.88 9.17 4.32
N VAL A 72 -6.67 9.72 3.38
CA VAL A 72 -7.90 9.08 2.88
C VAL A 72 -7.64 7.83 2.05
N LEU A 73 -6.50 7.81 1.35
CA LEU A 73 -6.15 6.73 0.42
C LEU A 73 -5.17 5.72 1.00
N ARG A 74 -4.74 5.88 2.26
CA ARG A 74 -3.80 4.97 2.94
C ARG A 74 -4.18 3.49 2.84
N ASP A 75 -5.47 3.16 2.99
CA ASP A 75 -5.92 1.76 2.92
C ASP A 75 -6.08 1.25 1.48
N LEU A 76 -6.09 2.16 0.50
CA LEU A 76 -6.28 1.85 -0.93
C LEU A 76 -4.94 1.80 -1.68
N ILE A 77 -3.99 2.61 -1.24
CA ILE A 77 -2.64 2.69 -1.75
C ILE A 77 -1.76 1.99 -0.71
N PRO A 78 -1.36 0.74 -0.93
CA PRO A 78 -0.40 0.09 -0.06
C PRO A 78 0.81 1.01 0.05
N ASP A 79 1.19 1.31 1.29
CA ASP A 79 2.27 2.21 1.60
C ASP A 79 3.53 1.68 0.90
N ALA A 80 3.98 2.33 -0.18
CA ALA A 80 5.17 1.89 -0.92
C ALA A 80 6.43 1.87 -0.03
N GLY A 81 6.35 2.44 1.17
CA GLY A 81 7.40 2.46 2.18
C GLY A 81 7.21 1.54 3.38
N ASN A 82 6.11 0.79 3.49
CA ASN A 82 5.98 -0.26 4.49
C ASN A 82 6.01 -1.59 3.76
N PRO A 83 7.21 -2.16 3.47
CA PRO A 83 7.27 -3.45 2.82
C PRO A 83 6.43 -4.42 3.65
N ASP A 84 5.55 -5.18 2.99
CA ASP A 84 4.91 -6.33 3.61
C ASP A 84 6.01 -7.07 4.39
N ILE A 85 5.87 -7.16 5.71
CA ILE A 85 6.91 -7.74 6.56
C ILE A 85 7.16 -9.14 6.01
N THR A 86 8.30 -9.36 5.36
CA THR A 86 8.47 -10.62 4.64
C THR A 86 8.83 -11.73 5.63
N ALA A 87 8.48 -12.97 5.30
CA ALA A 87 8.93 -14.12 6.09
C ALA A 87 10.47 -14.14 6.24
N VAL A 88 11.20 -13.64 5.24
CA VAL A 88 12.66 -13.51 5.27
C VAL A 88 13.14 -12.47 6.29
N GLU A 89 12.50 -11.31 6.37
CA GLU A 89 12.80 -10.29 7.39
C GLU A 89 12.50 -10.80 8.80
N ILE A 90 11.38 -11.50 8.98
CA ILE A 90 11.01 -12.11 10.27
C ILE A 90 12.07 -13.13 10.68
N MET A 91 12.48 -14.02 9.77
CA MET A 91 13.50 -15.02 10.06
C MET A 91 14.85 -14.37 10.39
N ASN A 92 15.29 -13.35 9.63
CA ASN A 92 16.53 -12.62 9.89
C ASN A 92 16.52 -11.92 11.26
N ALA A 93 15.43 -11.22 11.58
CA ALA A 93 15.28 -10.54 12.87
C ALA A 93 15.28 -11.55 14.04
N THR A 94 14.61 -12.69 13.84
CA THR A 94 14.57 -13.77 14.84
C THR A 94 15.95 -14.40 15.03
N ALA A 95 16.67 -14.68 13.94
CA ALA A 95 18.02 -15.23 13.97
C ALA A 95 18.98 -14.30 14.73
N ALA A 96 18.93 -12.99 14.43
CA ALA A 96 19.73 -11.98 15.12
C ALA A 96 19.41 -11.89 16.61
N TYR A 97 18.12 -11.92 16.99
CA TYR A 97 17.69 -11.86 18.39
C TYR A 97 18.18 -13.06 19.21
N PHE A 98 18.12 -14.26 18.64
CA PHE A 98 18.54 -15.50 19.32
C PHE A 98 20.04 -15.80 19.18
N GLY A 99 20.79 -14.98 18.42
CA GLY A 99 22.22 -15.19 18.18
C GLY A 99 22.52 -16.46 17.39
N VAL A 100 21.64 -16.85 16.47
CA VAL A 100 21.77 -18.05 15.63
C VAL A 100 21.85 -17.65 14.16
N SER A 101 22.37 -18.54 13.31
CA SER A 101 22.40 -18.28 11.86
C SER A 101 21.07 -18.62 11.20
N MET A 102 20.82 -18.05 10.02
CA MET A 102 19.68 -18.44 9.17
C MET A 102 19.74 -19.92 8.77
N ASP A 103 20.93 -20.45 8.52
CA ASP A 103 21.12 -21.88 8.22
C ASP A 103 20.75 -22.76 9.41
N ASP A 104 21.07 -22.35 10.64
CA ASP A 104 20.66 -23.07 11.85
C ASP A 104 19.14 -23.04 12.03
N LEU A 105 18.48 -21.93 11.68
CA LEU A 105 17.03 -21.78 11.74
C LEU A 105 16.32 -22.65 10.69
N CYS A 106 16.89 -22.80 9.49
CA CYS A 106 16.36 -23.66 8.42
C CYS A 106 16.78 -25.13 8.55
N GLY A 107 17.81 -25.42 9.36
CA GLY A 107 18.37 -26.76 9.52
C GLY A 107 17.47 -27.74 10.30
N THR A 108 17.96 -28.96 10.50
CA THR A 108 17.21 -30.05 11.16
C THR A 108 17.46 -30.16 12.67
N SER A 109 18.38 -29.34 13.21
CA SER A 109 18.77 -29.39 14.63
C SER A 109 17.61 -29.05 15.56
N ARG A 110 17.42 -29.88 16.57
CA ARG A 110 16.34 -29.77 17.57
C ARG A 110 16.79 -29.17 18.90
N SER A 111 17.87 -28.38 18.89
CA SER A 111 18.30 -27.65 20.09
C SER A 111 17.13 -26.79 20.61
N ARG A 112 17.01 -26.70 21.95
CA ARG A 112 15.90 -25.96 22.58
C ARG A 112 15.82 -24.52 22.09
N VAL A 113 16.97 -23.85 21.93
CA VAL A 113 17.07 -22.47 21.42
C VAL A 113 16.52 -22.37 20.00
N LEU A 114 16.90 -23.29 19.10
CA LEU A 114 16.45 -23.27 17.71
C LEU A 114 14.96 -23.61 17.58
N VAL A 115 14.44 -24.50 18.41
CA VAL A 115 13.01 -24.82 18.43
C VAL A 115 12.19 -23.59 18.84
N THR A 116 12.62 -22.89 19.90
CA THR A 116 11.95 -21.66 20.36
C THR A 116 12.03 -20.55 19.31
N ALA A 117 13.20 -20.33 18.71
CA ALA A 117 13.38 -19.34 17.65
C ALA A 117 12.45 -19.61 16.46
N ARG A 118 12.35 -20.86 15.98
CA ARG A 118 11.42 -21.25 14.91
C ARG A 118 9.96 -21.04 15.27
N GLN A 119 9.55 -21.35 16.50
CA GLN A 119 8.16 -21.16 16.94
C GLN A 119 7.77 -19.69 16.94
N ILE A 120 8.66 -18.81 17.41
CA ILE A 120 8.42 -17.36 17.39
C ILE A 120 8.40 -16.84 15.95
N ALA A 121 9.35 -17.26 15.11
CA ALA A 121 9.34 -16.89 13.69
C ALA A 121 8.04 -17.33 13.00
N MET A 122 7.59 -18.58 13.21
CA MET A 122 6.32 -19.08 12.65
C MET A 122 5.10 -18.31 13.15
N TYR A 123 5.07 -17.96 14.43
CA TYR A 123 3.99 -17.16 15.00
C TYR A 123 3.97 -15.76 14.38
N LEU A 124 5.12 -15.09 14.29
CA LEU A 124 5.24 -13.77 13.70
C LEU A 124 4.88 -13.77 12.21
N CYS A 125 5.30 -14.79 11.44
CA CYS A 125 4.86 -14.92 10.06
C CYS A 125 3.34 -14.99 9.99
N ARG A 126 2.69 -15.81 10.83
CA ARG A 126 1.23 -15.92 10.81
C ARG A 126 0.49 -14.62 11.19
N GLU A 127 1.07 -13.80 12.05
CA GLU A 127 0.42 -12.57 12.55
C GLU A 127 0.70 -11.35 11.66
N LEU A 128 1.86 -11.31 11.01
CA LEU A 128 2.38 -10.15 10.29
C LEU A 128 2.37 -10.32 8.76
N THR A 129 2.05 -11.52 8.25
CA THR A 129 1.99 -11.86 6.81
C THR A 129 0.73 -12.64 6.49
#